data_AF-A0A252D3Z1-F1
#
_entry.id   AF-A0A252D3Z1-F1
#
_cell.length_a   1.000
_cell.length_b   1.000
_cell.length_c   1.000
_cell.angle_alpha   90.00
_cell.angle_beta   90.00
_cell.angle_gamma   90.00
#
_symmetry.space_group_name_H-M   'P 1'
#
loop_
_entity.id
_entity.type
_entity.pdbx_description
1 polymer ?
#
loop_
_entity_poly.entity_id
_entity_poly.type
_entity_poly.pdbx_seq_one_letter_code
_entity_poly.pdbx_strand_id
1 'polypeptide(L)'
;MCCVSLHSIQSAKAVVSPQQVMFPPGHRLPFTADFLMIEPNTGLHIDLEVDEPISFATGKPTHSIGDDDYRNKCFVDANWLVIRFAEEQVSSQPERCARFIAGAIAQLTDNNTYRQKLLHVEKVTPMRQWSARQASRFKKSDYRQGYLVQRKN
;
A
#
# COMPACT_ATOMS: atom_id res chain seq x y z
N MET A 1 -39.54 -26.91 12.42
CA MET A 1 -38.11 -27.29 12.44
C MET A 1 -37.62 -27.19 11.00
N CYS A 2 -36.63 -26.41 10.59
CA CYS A 2 -35.54 -25.76 11.29
C CYS A 2 -35.35 -24.35 10.69
N CYS A 3 -35.34 -23.34 11.56
CA CYS A 3 -34.97 -21.98 11.22
C CYS A 3 -33.44 -21.93 11.16
N VAL A 4 -32.85 -21.81 9.97
CA VAL A 4 -31.42 -21.45 9.88
C VAL A 4 -31.38 -19.97 9.58
N SER A 5 -31.37 -19.20 10.66
CA SER A 5 -31.00 -17.79 10.63
C SER A 5 -29.56 -17.72 10.13
N LEU A 6 -29.39 -17.44 8.83
CA LEU A 6 -28.10 -17.04 8.28
C LEU A 6 -27.74 -15.75 9.00
N HIS A 7 -26.85 -15.88 9.97
CA HIS A 7 -26.28 -14.76 10.68
C HIS A 7 -25.71 -13.83 9.61
N SER A 8 -26.28 -12.63 9.56
CA SER A 8 -25.65 -11.48 8.93
C SER A 8 -24.31 -11.31 9.62
N ILE A 9 -23.26 -11.91 9.06
CA ILE A 9 -21.89 -11.55 9.42
C ILE A 9 -21.78 -10.11 8.95
N GLN A 10 -21.98 -9.16 9.86
CA GLN A 10 -21.53 -7.79 9.65
C GLN A 10 -20.08 -7.90 9.20
N SER A 11 -19.81 -7.61 7.93
CA SER A 11 -18.43 -7.56 7.43
C SER A 11 -17.69 -6.60 8.34
N ALA A 12 -16.80 -7.12 9.17
CA ALA A 12 -15.94 -6.30 9.98
C ALA A 12 -15.18 -5.37 9.04
N LYS A 13 -15.07 -4.09 9.44
CA LYS A 13 -14.28 -3.12 8.68
C LYS A 13 -12.81 -3.42 8.90
N ALA A 14 -12.02 -3.35 7.83
CA ALA A 14 -10.57 -3.40 7.96
C ALA A 14 -10.08 -2.36 8.97
N VAL A 15 -9.15 -2.78 9.82
CA VAL A 15 -8.46 -1.87 10.74
C VAL A 15 -7.28 -1.30 9.98
N VAL A 16 -7.21 0.03 9.90
CA VAL A 16 -6.10 0.74 9.28
C VAL A 16 -5.44 1.59 10.34
N SER A 17 -4.15 1.35 10.56
CA SER A 17 -3.32 2.10 11.49
C SER A 17 -2.33 2.96 10.69
N PRO A 18 -2.16 4.24 11.04
CA PRO A 18 -1.09 5.07 10.48
C PRO A 18 0.27 4.57 10.99
N GLN A 19 1.35 5.08 10.40
CA GLN A 19 2.75 4.71 10.64
C GLN A 19 2.98 3.78 11.85
N GLN A 20 3.32 2.52 11.56
CA GLN A 20 3.53 1.50 12.58
C GLN A 20 4.96 0.97 12.52
N VAL A 21 5.54 0.75 13.69
CA VAL A 21 6.81 0.04 13.85
C VAL A 21 6.52 -1.45 13.99
N MET A 22 7.08 -2.26 13.10
CA MET A 22 6.84 -3.69 12.96
C MET A 22 8.08 -4.49 13.33
N PHE A 23 7.88 -5.63 13.97
CA PHE A 23 8.89 -6.65 14.16
C PHE A 23 8.43 -7.92 13.46
N PRO A 24 8.72 -8.11 12.16
CA PRO A 24 8.33 -9.33 11.47
C PRO A 24 8.97 -10.53 12.19
N PRO A 25 8.21 -11.62 12.43
CA PRO A 25 8.74 -12.82 13.06
C PRO A 25 10.04 -13.28 12.39
N GLY A 26 11.08 -13.54 13.19
CA GLY A 26 12.38 -13.99 12.67
C GLY A 26 13.38 -12.87 12.34
N HIS A 27 13.04 -11.60 12.52
CA HIS A 27 13.93 -10.47 12.21
C HIS A 27 14.37 -9.69 13.46
N ARG A 28 15.60 -9.17 13.43
CA ARG A 28 16.25 -8.51 14.58
C ARG A 28 16.06 -6.99 14.63
N LEU A 29 15.65 -6.37 13.53
CA LEU A 29 15.46 -4.92 13.43
C LEU A 29 14.02 -4.60 13.10
N PRO A 30 13.46 -3.53 13.67
CA PRO A 30 12.14 -3.08 13.32
C PRO A 30 12.12 -2.49 11.90
N PHE A 31 11.00 -2.68 11.22
CA PHE A 31 10.67 -1.92 10.01
C PHE A 31 9.54 -0.96 10.31
N THR A 32 9.40 0.08 9.49
CA THR A 32 8.27 1.00 9.55
C THR A 32 7.43 0.79 8.31
N ALA A 33 6.11 0.71 8.50
CA ALA A 33 5.12 0.78 7.44
C ALA A 33 4.43 2.14 7.52
N ASP A 34 4.18 2.80 6.38
CA ASP A 34 3.40 4.05 6.35
C ASP A 34 1.98 3.82 6.82
N PHE A 35 1.37 2.71 6.40
CA PHE A 35 0.12 2.21 6.94
C PHE A 35 0.16 0.70 7.14
N LEU A 36 -0.43 0.27 8.24
CA LEU A 36 -0.77 -1.13 8.47
C LEU A 36 -2.26 -1.30 8.22
N MET A 37 -2.62 -2.29 7.40
CA MET A 37 -3.99 -2.75 7.29
C MET A 37 -4.11 -4.20 7.72
N ILE A 38 -5.12 -4.50 8.53
CA ILE A 38 -5.48 -5.88 8.90
C ILE A 38 -6.87 -6.17 8.34
N GLU A 39 -6.94 -7.16 7.44
CA GLU A 39 -8.21 -7.69 6.95
C GLU A 39 -8.85 -8.54 8.06
N PRO A 40 -10.07 -8.22 8.50
CA PRO A 40 -10.56 -8.70 9.79
C PRO A 40 -11.15 -10.11 9.73
N ASN A 41 -11.47 -10.63 8.55
CA ASN A 41 -12.02 -11.98 8.42
C ASN A 41 -10.94 -13.05 8.44
N THR A 42 -9.76 -12.74 7.90
CA THR A 42 -8.63 -13.66 7.77
C THR A 42 -7.46 -13.32 8.67
N GLY A 43 -7.40 -12.10 9.21
CA GLY A 43 -6.22 -11.59 9.88
C GLY A 43 -5.06 -11.31 8.92
N LEU A 44 -5.32 -11.21 7.61
CA LEU A 44 -4.29 -10.89 6.62
C LEU A 44 -3.71 -9.51 6.94
N HIS A 45 -2.41 -9.48 7.24
CA HIS A 45 -1.67 -8.25 7.46
C HIS A 45 -1.17 -7.72 6.12
N ILE A 46 -1.32 -6.42 5.94
CA ILE A 46 -0.96 -5.73 4.72
C ILE A 46 -0.08 -4.54 5.10
N ASP A 47 1.16 -4.58 4.62
CA ASP A 47 2.10 -3.47 4.62
C ASP A 47 1.78 -2.58 3.41
N LEU A 48 1.31 -1.36 3.68
CA LEU A 48 0.95 -0.37 2.67
C LEU A 48 1.96 0.78 2.72
N GLU A 49 2.77 0.88 1.66
CA GLU A 49 3.88 1.83 1.58
C GLU A 49 3.66 2.87 0.48
N VAL A 50 4.08 4.10 0.77
CA VAL A 50 4.04 5.24 -0.15
C VAL A 50 5.46 5.63 -0.49
N ASP A 51 5.92 5.21 -1.66
CA ASP A 51 7.29 5.45 -2.09
C ASP A 51 7.44 6.92 -2.56
N GLU A 52 8.17 7.76 -1.83
CA GLU A 52 8.66 9.04 -2.35
C GLU A 52 9.98 8.87 -3.12
N PRO A 53 10.21 9.60 -4.23
CA PRO A 53 11.46 9.47 -4.99
C PRO A 53 12.68 10.03 -4.25
N ILE A 54 12.45 10.95 -3.30
CA ILE A 54 13.50 11.63 -2.54
C ILE A 54 13.05 11.72 -1.09
N SER A 55 13.87 11.20 -0.18
CA SER A 55 13.66 11.30 1.27
C SER A 55 13.62 12.78 1.69
N PHE A 56 12.56 13.18 2.41
CA PHE A 56 12.45 14.55 2.91
C PHE A 56 13.56 14.88 3.92
N ALA A 57 13.90 13.92 4.80
CA ALA A 57 14.88 14.12 5.85
C ALA A 57 16.31 14.29 5.31
N THR A 58 16.68 13.56 4.26
CA THR A 58 18.07 13.52 3.77
C THR A 58 18.25 14.21 2.42
N GLY A 59 17.18 14.43 1.68
CA GLY A 59 17.21 14.93 0.30
C GLY A 59 17.87 13.96 -0.68
N LYS A 60 18.08 12.69 -0.31
CA LYS A 60 18.70 11.66 -1.15
C LYS A 60 17.63 10.79 -1.84
N PRO A 61 17.96 10.15 -2.99
CA PRO A 61 17.17 9.07 -3.54
C PRO A 61 16.82 8.02 -2.48
N THR A 62 15.58 7.54 -2.52
CA THR A 62 15.06 6.46 -1.68
C THR A 62 14.10 5.60 -2.50
N HIS A 63 13.77 4.41 -2.01
CA HIS A 63 12.87 3.44 -2.65
C HIS A 63 13.24 3.11 -4.11
N SER A 64 14.53 3.17 -4.42
CA SER A 64 15.03 2.81 -5.73
C SER A 64 15.02 1.29 -5.90
N ILE A 65 15.07 0.83 -7.15
CA ILE A 65 15.20 -0.59 -7.47
C ILE A 65 16.31 -1.23 -6.62
N GLY A 66 15.94 -2.25 -5.83
CA GLY A 66 16.84 -2.99 -4.95
C GLY A 66 16.90 -2.50 -3.50
N ASP A 67 16.46 -1.26 -3.21
CA ASP A 67 16.60 -0.66 -1.86
C ASP A 67 15.75 -1.42 -0.81
N ASP A 68 14.52 -1.79 -1.18
CA ASP A 68 13.54 -2.38 -0.27
C ASP A 68 13.39 -3.90 -0.40
N ASP A 69 14.17 -4.56 -1.26
CA ASP A 69 13.98 -5.98 -1.59
C ASP A 69 14.10 -6.89 -0.37
N TYR A 70 15.12 -6.68 0.47
CA TYR A 70 15.30 -7.44 1.70
C TYR A 70 14.14 -7.19 2.68
N ARG A 71 13.75 -5.92 2.88
CA ARG A 71 12.60 -5.55 3.73
C ARG A 71 11.34 -6.26 3.26
N ASN A 72 11.02 -6.17 1.98
CA ASN A 72 9.82 -6.79 1.39
C ASN A 72 9.85 -8.31 1.57
N LYS A 73 11.01 -8.94 1.39
CA LYS A 73 11.19 -10.37 1.65
C LYS A 73 10.86 -10.74 3.10
N CYS A 74 11.31 -9.96 4.08
CA CYS A 74 11.01 -10.20 5.50
C CYS A 74 9.49 -10.23 5.77
N PHE A 75 8.73 -9.32 5.17
CA PHE A 75 7.27 -9.29 5.32
C PHE A 75 6.59 -10.46 4.61
N VAL A 76 7.00 -10.77 3.38
CA VAL A 76 6.43 -11.90 2.63
C VAL A 76 6.72 -13.23 3.33
N ASP A 77 7.94 -13.44 3.84
CA ASP A 77 8.30 -14.64 4.60
C ASP A 77 7.48 -14.77 5.91
N ALA A 78 6.95 -13.66 6.42
CA ALA A 78 6.02 -13.61 7.56
C ALA A 78 4.53 -13.76 7.17
N ASN A 79 4.21 -14.11 5.91
CA ASN A 79 2.86 -14.18 5.35
C ASN A 79 2.10 -12.84 5.31
N TRP A 80 2.82 -11.73 5.18
CA TRP A 80 2.20 -10.42 4.96
C TRP A 80 2.09 -10.14 3.47
N LEU A 81 1.02 -9.44 3.10
CA LEU A 81 0.92 -8.82 1.79
C LEU A 81 1.66 -7.48 1.81
N VAL A 82 2.54 -7.25 0.83
CA VAL A 82 3.20 -5.96 0.63
C VAL A 82 2.58 -5.28 -0.59
N ILE A 83 2.02 -4.09 -0.42
CA ILE A 83 1.56 -3.23 -1.51
C ILE A 83 2.28 -1.90 -1.41
N ARG A 84 2.94 -1.51 -2.49
CA ARG A 84 3.65 -0.23 -2.59
C ARG A 84 3.05 0.60 -3.71
N PHE A 85 2.85 1.89 -3.46
CA PHE A 85 2.46 2.86 -4.47
C PHE A 85 3.49 3.98 -4.51
N ALA A 86 3.74 4.55 -5.68
CA ALA A 86 4.46 5.82 -5.73
C ALA A 86 3.62 6.93 -5.07
N GLU A 87 4.27 7.88 -4.40
CA GLU A 87 3.62 9.07 -3.81
C GLU A 87 2.71 9.76 -4.82
N GLU A 88 3.13 9.84 -6.08
CA GLU A 88 2.34 10.37 -7.17
C GLU A 88 1.02 9.62 -7.40
N GLN A 89 1.02 8.28 -7.37
CA GLN A 89 -0.22 7.49 -7.51
C GLN A 89 -1.17 7.77 -6.36
N VAL A 90 -0.65 7.84 -5.13
CA VAL A 90 -1.46 8.14 -3.93
C VAL A 90 -2.01 9.57 -3.98
N SER A 91 -1.21 10.53 -4.43
CA SER A 91 -1.62 11.93 -4.52
C SER A 91 -2.60 12.20 -5.65
N SER A 92 -2.39 11.62 -6.83
CA SER A 92 -3.17 11.90 -8.05
C SER A 92 -4.35 10.94 -8.28
N GLN A 93 -4.29 9.73 -7.74
CA GLN A 93 -5.24 8.64 -8.04
C GLN A 93 -5.64 7.83 -6.79
N PRO A 94 -5.97 8.45 -5.63
CA PRO A 94 -6.16 7.74 -4.36
C PRO A 94 -7.26 6.67 -4.41
N GLU A 95 -8.40 6.94 -5.06
CA GLU A 95 -9.47 5.95 -5.19
C GLU A 95 -9.05 4.75 -6.04
N ARG A 96 -8.19 4.98 -7.05
CA ARG A 96 -7.66 3.90 -7.90
C ARG A 96 -6.68 3.02 -7.13
N CYS A 97 -5.89 3.61 -6.22
CA CYS A 97 -5.07 2.86 -5.27
C CYS A 97 -5.94 2.04 -4.33
N ALA A 98 -7.02 2.60 -3.79
CA ALA A 98 -7.99 1.87 -2.96
C ALA A 98 -8.64 0.70 -3.72
N ARG A 99 -8.97 0.88 -5.01
CA ARG A 99 -9.46 -0.20 -5.87
C ARG A 99 -8.43 -1.32 -6.01
N PHE A 100 -7.15 -0.99 -6.18
CA PHE A 100 -6.08 -1.99 -6.24
C PHE A 100 -6.00 -2.80 -4.95
N ILE A 101 -5.97 -2.14 -3.79
CA ILE A 101 -5.95 -2.80 -2.46
C ILE A 101 -7.16 -3.74 -2.33
N ALA A 102 -8.36 -3.26 -2.63
CA ALA A 102 -9.58 -4.05 -2.58
C ALA A 102 -9.54 -5.28 -3.50
N GLY A 103 -8.95 -5.14 -4.69
CA GLY A 103 -8.74 -6.23 -5.64
C GLY A 103 -7.73 -7.26 -5.15
N ALA A 104 -6.67 -6.83 -4.46
CA ALA A 104 -5.66 -7.72 -3.87
C ALA A 104 -6.24 -8.51 -2.69
N ILE A 105 -6.97 -7.84 -1.79
CA ILE A 105 -7.68 -8.50 -0.69
C ILE A 105 -8.63 -9.57 -1.23
N ALA A 106 -9.50 -9.22 -2.18
CA ALA A 106 -10.47 -10.15 -2.74
C ALA A 106 -9.84 -11.38 -3.42
N GLN A 107 -8.63 -11.25 -3.98
CA GLN A 107 -7.91 -12.37 -4.58
C GLN A 107 -7.30 -13.33 -3.56
N LEU A 108 -6.91 -12.82 -2.38
CA LEU A 108 -6.22 -13.61 -1.36
C LEU A 108 -7.17 -14.18 -0.30
N THR A 109 -8.32 -13.54 -0.08
CA THR A 109 -9.24 -13.89 1.02
C THR A 109 -10.64 -14.28 0.55
N ASP A 110 -10.90 -14.24 -0.77
CA ASP A 110 -12.24 -14.32 -1.38
C ASP A 110 -13.25 -13.27 -0.87
N ASN A 111 -12.82 -12.33 -0.01
CA ASN A 111 -13.66 -11.26 0.51
C ASN A 111 -13.87 -10.18 -0.56
N ASN A 112 -15.01 -10.26 -1.23
CA ASN A 112 -15.37 -9.37 -2.33
C ASN A 112 -15.98 -8.02 -1.90
N THR A 113 -16.21 -7.82 -0.60
CA THR A 113 -16.95 -6.69 -0.05
C THR A 113 -16.40 -5.33 -0.50
N TYR A 114 -15.08 -5.16 -0.47
CA TYR A 114 -14.43 -3.91 -0.87
C TYR A 114 -14.37 -3.77 -2.40
N ARG A 115 -14.07 -4.87 -3.10
CA ARG A 115 -13.92 -4.89 -4.56
C ARG A 115 -15.20 -4.47 -5.26
N GLN A 116 -16.36 -4.98 -4.82
CA GLN A 116 -17.66 -4.65 -5.40
C GLN A 116 -17.98 -3.15 -5.32
N LYS A 117 -17.63 -2.49 -4.21
CA LYS A 117 -17.86 -1.06 -4.01
C LYS A 117 -17.05 -0.18 -4.96
N LEU A 118 -15.91 -0.67 -5.44
CA LEU A 118 -14.96 0.09 -6.25
C LEU A 118 -14.92 -0.37 -7.72
N LEU A 119 -15.86 -1.23 -8.15
CA LEU A 119 -15.91 -1.75 -9.53
C LEU A 119 -16.08 -0.67 -10.61
N HIS A 120 -16.63 0.49 -10.26
CA HIS A 120 -16.79 1.63 -11.17
C HIS A 120 -15.54 2.51 -11.25
N VAL A 121 -14.62 2.41 -10.30
CA VAL A 121 -13.38 3.21 -10.26
C VAL A 121 -12.39 2.69 -11.30
N GLU A 122 -11.65 3.55 -12.00
CA GLU A 122 -10.62 3.07 -12.94
C GLU A 122 -9.45 2.37 -12.22
N LYS A 123 -8.70 1.54 -12.96
CA LYS A 123 -7.46 0.94 -12.43
C LYS A 123 -6.40 2.02 -12.26
N VAL A 124 -5.56 1.88 -11.23
CA VAL A 124 -4.42 2.77 -11.01
C VAL A 124 -3.46 2.69 -12.19
N THR A 125 -2.96 3.85 -12.63
CA THR A 125 -1.97 3.91 -13.72
C THR A 125 -0.68 3.22 -13.25
N PRO A 126 -0.20 2.18 -13.95
CA PRO A 126 1.03 1.51 -13.55
C PRO A 126 2.24 2.45 -13.65
N MET A 127 3.13 2.38 -12.66
CA MET A 127 4.39 3.11 -12.67
C MET A 127 5.55 2.13 -12.49
N ARG A 128 6.64 2.38 -13.20
CA ARG A 128 7.87 1.62 -12.99
C ARG A 128 8.59 2.19 -11.78
N GLN A 129 9.12 1.32 -10.92
CA GLN A 129 10.05 1.74 -9.87
C GLN A 129 11.25 2.46 -10.48
N TRP A 130 11.70 3.54 -9.82
CA TRP A 130 12.83 4.33 -10.31
C TRP A 130 14.16 3.74 -9.88
N SER A 131 15.19 3.98 -10.68
CA SER A 131 16.58 3.88 -10.24
C SER A 131 16.98 5.13 -9.43
N ALA A 132 18.05 5.02 -8.63
CA ALA A 132 18.62 6.16 -7.91
C ALA A 132 19.00 7.34 -8.84
N ARG A 133 19.39 7.04 -10.08
CA ARG A 133 19.66 8.05 -11.11
C ARG A 133 18.39 8.77 -11.56
N GLN A 134 17.28 8.05 -11.73
CA GLN A 134 15.98 8.64 -12.07
C GLN A 134 15.45 9.50 -10.92
N ALA A 135 15.49 9.00 -9.68
CA ALA A 135 15.16 9.80 -8.49
C ALA A 135 15.95 11.12 -8.42
N SER A 136 17.26 11.05 -8.66
CA SER A 136 18.11 12.25 -8.72
C SER A 136 17.71 13.23 -9.83
N ARG A 137 17.17 12.73 -10.96
CA ARG A 137 16.62 13.58 -12.03
C ARG A 137 15.29 14.20 -11.61
N PHE A 138 14.40 13.45 -10.97
CA PHE A 138 13.13 13.95 -10.44
C PHE A 138 13.34 15.11 -9.47
N LYS A 139 14.36 15.02 -8.61
CA LYS A 139 14.74 16.13 -7.72
C LYS A 139 15.14 17.39 -8.49
N LYS A 140 15.94 17.25 -9.55
CA LYS A 140 16.45 18.39 -10.33
C LYS A 140 15.37 19.09 -11.17
N SER A 141 14.29 18.39 -11.50
CA SER A 141 13.21 18.91 -12.32
C SER A 141 11.98 19.30 -11.51
N ASP A 142 12.07 19.40 -10.18
CA ASP A 142 10.96 19.64 -9.26
C ASP A 142 9.73 18.76 -9.53
N TYR A 143 9.99 17.50 -9.94
CA TYR A 143 8.97 16.56 -10.37
C TYR A 143 7.85 16.39 -9.34
N ARG A 144 8.25 16.28 -8.07
CA ARG A 144 7.32 16.14 -6.93
C ARG A 144 6.35 17.31 -6.81
N GLN A 145 6.81 18.54 -7.07
CA GLN A 145 5.93 19.71 -7.00
C GLN A 145 4.86 19.67 -8.11
N GLY A 146 5.17 19.09 -9.26
CA GLY A 146 4.26 18.96 -10.39
C GLY A 146 2.96 18.25 -10.04
N TYR A 147 3.04 17.06 -9.43
CA TYR A 147 1.85 16.28 -9.07
C TYR A 147 1.22 16.69 -7.73
N LEU A 148 1.95 17.35 -6.83
CA LEU A 148 1.38 17.87 -5.58
C LEU A 148 0.53 19.12 -5.79
N VAL A 149 0.89 19.99 -6.75
CA VAL A 149 0.10 21.19 -7.07
C VAL A 149 -1.26 20.83 -7.67
N GLN A 150 -1.32 19.75 -8.46
CA GLN A 150 -2.58 19.28 -9.08
C GLN A 150 -3.64 18.86 -8.05
N ARG A 151 -3.27 18.59 -6.79
CA ARG A 151 -4.20 18.24 -5.71
C ARG A 151 -4.87 19.45 -5.04
N LYS A 152 -4.33 20.67 -5.23
CA LYS A 152 -4.84 21.89 -4.58
C LYS A 152 -5.98 22.57 -5.36
N ASN A 153 -6.28 22.08 -6.57
CA ASN A 153 -7.36 22.56 -7.42
C ASN A 153 -8.48 21.52 -7.45
#